data_AF-A0A1H4DGZ9-F1
#
_entry.id   AF-A0A1H4DGZ9-F1
#
_cell.length_a   1.000
_cell.length_b   1.000
_cell.length_c   1.000
_cell.angle_alpha   90.00
_cell.angle_beta   90.00
_cell.angle_gamma   90.00
#
_symmetry.space_group_name_H-M   'P 1'
#
loop_
_entity.id
_entity.type
_entity.pdbx_description
1 polymer ?
#
loop_
_entity_poly.entity_id
_entity_poly.type
_entity_poly.pdbx_seq_one_letter_code
_entity_poly.pdbx_strand_id
1 'polypeptide(L)'
;MLTIKQTMIDQFMSMRIHNKKSHHPHPSYLLEHQLLESITRKDMERASLLLKNINQITRQSCARRKLRSLKNSVISSCTLFTRAAIKGGVDPETAFQLNDTYLQKIEDLTSIQSIHQLEYSMLDDFIQTVKKADNLPYSPVINKAIIYLHEHILSELTLEEIAQACYVSPSYLSHLFKKEVGLSVVQFINEKRVEESKYFLLNTSTSIADIARLFQFCNQSYYTSVFKKYVNQTPKQYREAMATPTLKEC
;
A
#
# COMPACT_ATOMS: atom_id res chain seq x y z
N MET A 1 1.70 -36.34 15.20
CA MET A 1 2.87 -35.61 15.72
C MET A 1 3.98 -35.72 14.67
N LEU A 2 4.34 -34.62 14.02
CA LEU A 2 5.47 -34.59 13.08
C LEU A 2 6.78 -34.53 13.89
N THR A 3 7.39 -35.68 14.12
CA THR A 3 8.69 -35.76 14.80
C THR A 3 9.78 -35.23 13.87
N ILE A 4 10.53 -34.22 14.32
CA ILE A 4 11.71 -33.72 13.61
C ILE A 4 12.69 -34.89 13.42
N LYS A 5 13.22 -35.08 12.20
CA LYS A 5 14.17 -36.16 11.91
C LYS A 5 15.37 -36.07 12.86
N GLN A 6 15.79 -37.20 13.44
CA GLN A 6 16.90 -37.29 14.39
C GLN A 6 18.19 -36.63 13.87
N THR A 7 18.45 -36.75 12.56
CA THR A 7 19.59 -36.11 11.90
C THR A 7 19.59 -34.58 12.00
N MET A 8 18.41 -33.95 11.98
CA MET A 8 18.27 -32.50 12.16
C MET A 8 18.46 -32.13 13.64
N ILE A 9 18.00 -32.97 14.57
CA ILE A 9 18.21 -32.79 16.02
C ILE A 9 19.72 -32.83 16.33
N ASP A 10 20.44 -33.80 15.79
CA ASP A 10 21.87 -33.97 16.02
C ASP A 10 22.68 -32.80 15.43
N GLN A 11 22.32 -32.33 14.22
CA GLN A 11 22.90 -31.13 13.62
C GLN A 11 22.60 -29.87 14.45
N PHE A 12 21.37 -29.69 14.90
CA PHE A 12 20.96 -28.56 15.75
C PHE A 12 21.75 -28.54 17.07
N MET A 13 21.87 -29.68 17.74
CA MET A 13 22.62 -29.79 18.99
C MET A 13 24.11 -29.50 18.78
N SER A 14 24.70 -30.00 17.69
CA SER A 14 26.09 -29.72 17.32
C SER A 14 26.33 -28.23 17.07
N MET A 15 25.44 -27.56 16.34
CA MET A 15 25.49 -26.10 16.13
C MET A 15 25.31 -25.31 17.43
N ARG A 16 24.39 -25.72 18.31
CA ARG A 16 24.14 -25.05 19.60
C ARG A 16 25.36 -25.12 20.52
N ILE A 17 26.05 -26.26 20.57
CA ILE A 17 27.29 -26.43 21.34
C ILE A 17 28.39 -25.54 20.75
N HIS A 18 28.51 -25.50 19.42
CA HIS A 18 29.46 -24.63 18.73
C HIS A 18 29.21 -23.14 19.05
N ASN A 19 27.96 -22.66 18.90
CA ASN A 19 27.60 -21.26 19.16
C ASN A 19 27.83 -20.84 20.62
N LYS A 20 27.60 -21.73 21.59
CA LYS A 20 27.91 -21.49 23.01
C LYS A 20 29.41 -21.37 23.27
N LYS A 21 30.25 -22.18 22.62
CA LYS A 21 31.71 -22.11 22.76
C LYS A 21 32.28 -20.86 22.09
N SER A 22 31.72 -20.46 20.95
CA SER A 22 32.22 -19.35 20.13
C SER A 22 31.73 -17.96 20.55
N HIS A 23 30.95 -17.83 21.64
CA HIS A 23 30.31 -16.57 22.07
C HIS A 23 29.59 -15.87 20.90
N HIS A 24 28.72 -16.61 20.20
CA HIS A 24 27.92 -16.08 19.09
C HIS A 24 26.48 -15.82 19.55
N PRO A 25 26.16 -14.66 20.15
CA PRO A 25 24.78 -14.33 20.46
C PRO A 25 24.01 -14.04 19.16
N HIS A 26 22.83 -14.62 19.04
CA HIS A 26 21.84 -14.12 18.09
C HIS A 26 21.32 -12.77 18.58
N PRO A 27 20.84 -11.88 17.69
CA PRO A 27 20.07 -10.72 18.11
C PRO A 27 18.97 -11.17 19.07
N SER A 28 18.84 -10.52 20.22
CA SER A 28 17.74 -10.88 21.12
C SER A 28 16.42 -10.59 20.41
N TYR A 29 15.46 -11.51 20.52
CA TYR A 29 14.10 -11.34 20.00
C TYR A 29 13.51 -9.96 20.39
N LEU A 30 13.88 -9.46 21.58
CA LEU A 30 13.51 -8.14 22.07
C LEU A 30 14.02 -7.00 21.17
N LEU A 31 15.28 -7.03 20.73
CA LEU A 31 15.85 -5.98 19.86
C LEU A 31 15.19 -5.99 18.49
N GLU A 32 14.93 -7.17 17.94
CA GLU A 32 14.19 -7.32 16.69
C GLU A 32 12.78 -6.73 16.84
N HIS A 33 12.05 -7.14 17.88
CA HIS A 33 10.71 -6.61 18.15
C HIS A 33 10.69 -5.09 18.28
N GLN A 34 11.65 -4.52 19.03
CA GLN A 34 11.79 -3.08 19.19
C GLN A 34 12.10 -2.37 17.88
N LEU A 35 12.90 -2.97 16.99
CA LEU A 35 13.19 -2.42 15.68
C LEU A 35 11.91 -2.36 14.83
N LEU A 36 11.13 -3.44 14.82
CA LEU A 36 9.86 -3.49 14.10
C LEU A 36 8.84 -2.50 14.65
N GLU A 37 8.73 -2.37 15.98
CA GLU A 37 7.89 -1.33 16.58
C GLU A 37 8.34 0.08 16.18
N SER A 38 9.65 0.33 16.09
CA SER A 38 10.18 1.63 15.68
C SER A 38 9.82 1.94 14.22
N ILE A 39 9.84 0.94 13.33
CA ILE A 39 9.39 1.09 11.94
C ILE A 39 7.89 1.42 11.90
N THR A 40 7.06 0.65 12.59
CA THR A 40 5.61 0.88 12.69
C THR A 40 5.30 2.28 13.25
N ARG A 41 6.09 2.78 14.20
CA ARG A 41 5.93 4.12 14.80
C ARG A 41 6.65 5.23 14.04
N LYS A 42 7.34 4.93 12.93
CA LYS A 42 8.12 5.86 12.09
C LYS A 42 9.28 6.55 12.83
N ASP A 43 9.79 5.91 13.88
CA ASP A 43 10.90 6.40 14.69
C ASP A 43 12.24 6.00 14.03
N MET A 44 12.67 6.84 13.09
CA MET A 44 13.87 6.59 12.27
C MET A 44 15.16 6.56 13.10
N GLU A 45 15.30 7.46 14.07
CA GLU A 45 16.50 7.53 14.90
C GLU A 45 16.65 6.26 15.74
N ARG A 46 15.58 5.84 16.41
CA ARG A 46 15.57 4.61 17.21
C ARG A 46 15.76 3.37 16.35
N ALA A 47 15.09 3.30 15.19
CA ALA A 47 15.21 2.17 14.28
C ALA A 47 16.65 2.02 13.78
N SER A 48 17.30 3.11 13.35
CA SER A 48 18.68 3.11 12.89
C SER A 48 19.66 2.69 13.98
N LEU A 49 19.46 3.16 15.22
CA LEU A 49 20.26 2.76 16.37
C LEU A 49 20.12 1.26 16.68
N LEU A 50 18.88 0.74 16.67
CA LEU A 50 18.61 -0.69 16.92
C LEU A 50 19.20 -1.58 15.82
N LEU A 51 19.05 -1.18 14.56
CA LEU A 51 19.66 -1.89 13.43
C LEU A 51 21.19 -1.92 13.55
N LYS A 52 21.82 -0.81 13.95
CA LYS A 52 23.26 -0.76 14.21
C LYS A 52 23.68 -1.74 15.30
N ASN A 53 22.93 -1.80 16.41
CA ASN A 53 23.22 -2.71 17.52
C ASN A 53 23.08 -4.19 17.11
N ILE A 54 22.00 -4.52 16.38
CA ILE A 54 21.78 -5.86 15.81
C ILE A 54 22.93 -6.26 14.89
N ASN A 55 23.34 -5.34 14.01
CA ASN A 55 24.43 -5.57 13.07
C ASN A 55 25.79 -5.81 13.76
N GLN A 56 26.08 -5.14 14.88
CA GLN A 56 27.30 -5.37 15.65
C GLN A 56 27.35 -6.80 16.23
N ILE A 57 26.21 -7.31 16.71
CA ILE A 57 26.07 -8.67 17.26
C ILE A 57 26.20 -9.72 16.16
N THR A 58 25.41 -9.59 15.09
CA THR A 58 25.33 -10.60 14.02
C THR A 58 26.66 -10.77 13.28
N ARG A 59 27.39 -9.66 13.03
CA ARG A 59 28.67 -9.67 12.30
C ARG A 59 29.81 -10.36 13.05
N GLN A 60 29.72 -10.50 14.36
CA GLN A 60 30.68 -11.27 15.16
C GLN A 60 30.51 -12.79 14.96
N SER A 61 29.36 -13.26 14.45
CA SER A 61 29.01 -14.69 14.40
C SER A 61 29.26 -15.44 13.08
N CYS A 62 29.47 -14.75 11.95
CA CYS A 62 29.47 -15.38 10.63
C CYS A 62 30.88 -15.73 10.12
N ALA A 63 31.46 -16.84 10.59
CA ALA A 63 32.87 -17.20 10.33
C ALA A 63 33.20 -17.99 9.04
N ARG A 64 32.23 -18.51 8.26
CA ARG A 64 32.54 -19.42 7.12
C ARG A 64 32.30 -18.90 5.69
N ARG A 65 31.34 -17.99 5.44
CA ARG A 65 31.14 -17.28 4.15
C ARG A 65 30.49 -15.91 4.39
N LYS A 66 31.32 -14.89 4.67
CA LYS A 66 30.88 -13.57 5.17
C LYS A 66 29.79 -12.90 4.31
N LEU A 67 29.95 -12.90 2.98
CA LEU A 67 29.01 -12.23 2.06
C LEU A 67 27.65 -12.94 1.96
N ARG A 68 27.65 -14.26 1.71
CA ARG A 68 26.41 -15.03 1.54
C ARG A 68 25.58 -15.04 2.83
N SER A 69 26.24 -15.18 3.97
CA SER A 69 25.54 -15.12 5.25
C SER A 69 24.94 -13.74 5.51
N LEU A 70 25.62 -12.68 5.10
CA LEU A 70 25.09 -11.32 5.22
C LEU A 70 23.87 -11.11 4.31
N LYS A 71 23.92 -11.56 3.04
CA LYS A 71 22.75 -11.51 2.14
C LYS A 71 21.53 -12.17 2.77
N ASN A 72 21.68 -13.37 3.30
CA ASN A 72 20.59 -14.09 3.96
C ASN A 72 20.02 -13.32 5.16
N SER A 73 20.89 -12.67 5.95
CA SER A 73 20.47 -11.83 7.07
C SER A 73 19.65 -10.63 6.59
N VAL A 74 20.13 -9.92 5.57
CA VAL A 74 19.44 -8.72 5.05
C VAL A 74 18.13 -9.08 4.34
N ILE A 75 18.04 -10.23 3.67
CA ILE A 75 16.77 -10.76 3.14
C ILE A 75 15.75 -10.98 4.28
N SER A 76 16.23 -11.50 5.41
CA SER A 76 15.39 -11.67 6.61
C SER A 76 14.96 -10.31 7.17
N SER A 77 15.87 -9.34 7.26
CA SER A 77 15.54 -7.95 7.63
C SER A 77 14.46 -7.37 6.71
N CYS A 78 14.59 -7.52 5.40
CA CYS A 78 13.64 -7.05 4.39
C CYS A 78 12.23 -7.64 4.62
N THR A 79 12.17 -8.96 4.86
CA THR A 79 10.92 -9.65 5.18
C THR A 79 10.28 -9.08 6.45
N LEU A 80 11.07 -8.87 7.51
CA LEU A 80 10.57 -8.33 8.78
C LEU A 80 10.10 -6.88 8.63
N PHE A 81 10.86 -6.03 7.93
CA PHE A 81 10.50 -4.63 7.68
C PHE A 81 9.19 -4.53 6.89
N THR A 82 8.98 -5.41 5.91
CA THR A 82 7.72 -5.54 5.18
C THR A 82 6.54 -5.79 6.13
N ARG A 83 6.69 -6.71 7.10
CA ARG A 83 5.63 -6.97 8.09
C ARG A 83 5.40 -5.79 9.02
N ALA A 84 6.46 -5.12 9.44
CA ALA A 84 6.36 -3.92 10.28
C ALA A 84 5.69 -2.75 9.55
N ALA A 85 5.96 -2.59 8.25
CA ALA A 85 5.38 -1.56 7.41
C ALA A 85 3.88 -1.81 7.18
N ILE A 86 3.47 -3.05 6.88
CA ILE A 86 2.05 -3.43 6.78
C ILE A 86 1.34 -3.17 8.11
N LYS A 87 1.97 -3.53 9.23
CA LYS A 87 1.44 -3.23 10.58
C LYS A 87 1.35 -1.73 10.85
N GLY A 88 2.24 -0.93 10.25
CA GLY A 88 2.24 0.53 10.28
C GLY A 88 1.21 1.18 9.36
N GLY A 89 0.40 0.40 8.63
CA GLY A 89 -0.64 0.93 7.75
C GLY A 89 -0.23 1.02 6.28
N VAL A 90 0.90 0.47 5.86
CA VAL A 90 1.19 0.34 4.42
C VAL A 90 0.31 -0.73 3.81
N ASP A 91 -0.21 -0.51 2.60
CA ASP A 91 -0.96 -1.55 1.90
C ASP A 91 -0.03 -2.74 1.55
N PRO A 92 -0.52 -3.99 1.65
CA PRO A 92 0.34 -5.17 1.44
C PRO A 92 0.99 -5.21 0.06
N GLU A 93 0.29 -4.76 -0.98
CA GLU A 93 0.79 -4.78 -2.36
C GLU A 93 2.04 -3.90 -2.50
N THR A 94 1.96 -2.63 -2.11
CA THR A 94 3.12 -1.72 -2.11
C THR A 94 4.26 -2.27 -1.25
N ALA A 95 3.95 -2.80 -0.06
CA ALA A 95 4.98 -3.35 0.83
C ALA A 95 5.71 -4.56 0.19
N PHE A 96 4.99 -5.45 -0.50
CA PHE A 96 5.60 -6.59 -1.20
C PHE A 96 6.37 -6.17 -2.45
N GLN A 97 5.89 -5.20 -3.23
CA GLN A 97 6.65 -4.66 -4.36
C GLN A 97 7.97 -4.02 -3.93
N LEU A 98 7.96 -3.31 -2.80
CA LEU A 98 9.18 -2.76 -2.20
C LEU A 98 10.14 -3.88 -1.74
N ASN A 99 9.61 -4.93 -1.09
CA ASN A 99 10.38 -6.11 -0.73
C ASN A 99 11.07 -6.75 -1.93
N ASP A 100 10.33 -7.02 -3.01
CA ASP A 100 10.86 -7.71 -4.19
C ASP A 100 11.95 -6.89 -4.89
N THR A 101 11.76 -5.56 -4.95
CA THR A 101 12.77 -4.62 -5.44
C THR A 101 14.07 -4.72 -4.64
N TYR A 102 13.97 -4.84 -3.31
CA TYR A 102 15.12 -4.97 -2.44
C TYR A 102 15.77 -6.36 -2.49
N LEU A 103 14.99 -7.43 -2.63
CA LEU A 103 15.52 -8.79 -2.81
C LEU A 103 16.43 -8.88 -4.04
N GLN A 104 15.99 -8.36 -5.18
CA GLN A 104 16.80 -8.31 -6.40
C GLN A 104 18.11 -7.54 -6.18
N LYS A 105 18.04 -6.33 -5.58
CA LYS A 105 19.24 -5.54 -5.26
C LYS A 105 20.20 -6.29 -4.33
N ILE A 106 19.71 -7.01 -3.32
CA ILE A 106 20.55 -7.80 -2.40
C ILE A 106 21.26 -8.94 -3.16
N GLU A 107 20.59 -9.58 -4.10
CA GLU A 107 21.14 -10.67 -4.91
C GLU A 107 22.26 -10.19 -5.84
N ASP A 108 22.12 -9.01 -6.44
CA ASP A 108 23.11 -8.47 -7.39
C ASP A 108 24.39 -7.95 -6.71
N LEU A 109 24.31 -7.50 -5.46
CA LEU A 109 25.47 -6.90 -4.78
C LEU A 109 26.55 -7.94 -4.43
N THR A 110 27.81 -7.64 -4.75
CA THR A 110 28.95 -8.53 -4.48
C THR A 110 29.86 -8.06 -3.34
N SER A 111 29.59 -6.89 -2.76
CA SER A 111 30.38 -6.29 -1.69
C SER A 111 29.63 -6.21 -0.36
N ILE A 112 30.32 -6.55 0.72
CA ILE A 112 29.81 -6.45 2.10
C ILE A 112 29.42 -5.00 2.44
N GLN A 113 30.26 -4.03 2.04
CA GLN A 113 30.01 -2.62 2.34
C GLN A 113 28.74 -2.12 1.64
N SER A 114 28.54 -2.49 0.37
CA SER A 114 27.35 -2.11 -0.39
C SER A 114 26.08 -2.73 0.19
N ILE A 115 26.13 -3.99 0.64
CA ILE A 115 24.97 -4.63 1.30
C ILE A 115 24.62 -3.93 2.61
N HIS A 116 25.62 -3.50 3.38
CA HIS A 116 25.36 -2.74 4.59
C HIS A 116 24.72 -1.38 4.30
N GLN A 117 25.23 -0.64 3.31
CA GLN A 117 24.63 0.62 2.89
C GLN A 117 23.19 0.41 2.42
N LEU A 118 22.94 -0.65 1.64
CA LEU A 118 21.62 -1.03 1.18
C LEU A 118 20.67 -1.31 2.35
N GLU A 119 21.10 -2.00 3.40
CA GLU A 119 20.25 -2.33 4.55
C GLU A 119 19.77 -1.07 5.31
N TYR A 120 20.61 -0.05 5.46
CA TYR A 120 20.18 1.23 6.06
C TYR A 120 19.28 2.04 5.14
N SER A 121 19.56 2.05 3.83
CA SER A 121 18.67 2.67 2.83
C SER A 121 17.30 2.00 2.81
N MET A 122 17.29 0.67 2.90
CA MET A 122 16.08 -0.13 2.98
C MET A 122 15.25 0.23 4.22
N LEU A 123 15.89 0.35 5.38
CA LEU A 123 15.21 0.78 6.60
C LEU A 123 14.54 2.15 6.45
N ASP A 124 15.26 3.13 5.89
CA ASP A 124 14.69 4.46 5.64
C ASP A 124 13.50 4.39 4.69
N ASP A 125 13.64 3.72 3.54
CA ASP A 125 12.57 3.60 2.54
C ASP A 125 11.30 2.96 3.12
N PHE A 126 11.42 1.90 3.93
CA PHE A 126 10.27 1.30 4.60
C PHE A 126 9.60 2.30 5.56
N ILE A 127 10.37 3.03 6.37
CA ILE A 127 9.82 4.05 7.29
C ILE A 127 9.17 5.20 6.52
N GLN A 128 9.77 5.67 5.43
CA GLN A 128 9.18 6.70 4.57
C GLN A 128 7.88 6.22 3.94
N THR A 129 7.79 4.94 3.57
CA THR A 129 6.58 4.35 3.04
C THR A 129 5.47 4.32 4.09
N VAL A 130 5.78 3.99 5.35
CA VAL A 130 4.83 4.09 6.47
C VAL A 130 4.36 5.53 6.67
N LYS A 131 5.27 6.52 6.65
CA LYS A 131 4.92 7.94 6.76
C LYS A 131 3.99 8.41 5.65
N LYS A 132 4.19 7.92 4.42
CA LYS A 132 3.33 8.25 3.28
C LYS A 132 1.93 7.67 3.45
N ALA A 133 1.82 6.46 4.00
CA ALA A 133 0.53 5.83 4.25
C ALA A 133 -0.32 6.60 5.27
N ASP A 134 0.29 7.21 6.29
CA ASP A 134 -0.41 8.04 7.28
C ASP A 134 -0.97 9.36 6.73
N ASN A 135 -0.36 9.89 5.67
CA ASN A 135 -0.84 11.12 5.04
C ASN A 135 -2.08 10.87 4.17
N LEU A 136 -2.52 9.62 4.04
CA LEU A 136 -3.72 9.31 3.30
C LEU A 136 -4.96 9.57 4.17
N PRO A 137 -6.04 10.12 3.59
CA PRO A 137 -7.21 10.56 4.35
C PRO A 137 -8.00 9.41 5.00
N TYR A 138 -7.82 8.18 4.53
CA TYR A 138 -8.57 7.00 4.99
C TYR A 138 -7.65 5.84 5.34
N SER A 139 -8.21 4.71 5.77
CA SER A 139 -7.44 3.47 5.94
C SER A 139 -6.90 2.95 4.61
N PRO A 140 -5.88 2.07 4.61
CA PRO A 140 -5.23 1.58 3.39
C PRO A 140 -6.21 0.89 2.44
N VAL A 141 -7.16 0.14 3.00
CA VAL A 141 -8.23 -0.54 2.24
C VAL A 141 -9.10 0.49 1.52
N ILE A 142 -9.49 1.58 2.19
CA ILE A 142 -10.37 2.60 1.61
C ILE A 142 -9.63 3.47 0.60
N ASN A 143 -8.38 3.84 0.86
CA ASN A 143 -7.59 4.56 -0.15
C ASN A 143 -7.39 3.71 -1.40
N LYS A 144 -7.08 2.42 -1.25
CA LYS A 144 -6.96 1.51 -2.39
C LYS A 144 -8.28 1.40 -3.17
N ALA A 145 -9.41 1.31 -2.47
CA ALA A 145 -10.73 1.31 -3.09
C ALA A 145 -11.00 2.60 -3.88
N ILE A 146 -10.66 3.77 -3.33
CA ILE A 146 -10.83 5.07 -3.98
C ILE A 146 -9.92 5.22 -5.20
N ILE A 147 -8.67 4.77 -5.11
CA ILE A 147 -7.74 4.77 -6.25
C ILE A 147 -8.29 3.90 -7.38
N TYR A 148 -8.67 2.66 -7.07
CA TYR A 148 -9.25 1.74 -8.03
C TYR A 148 -10.51 2.32 -8.69
N LEU A 149 -11.36 2.98 -7.90
CA LEU A 149 -12.55 3.68 -8.36
C LEU A 149 -12.27 4.80 -9.38
N HIS A 150 -11.26 5.63 -9.12
CA HIS A 150 -10.89 6.71 -10.04
C HIS A 150 -10.31 6.16 -11.35
N GLU A 151 -9.49 5.12 -11.29
CA GLU A 151 -8.90 4.48 -12.49
C GLU A 151 -9.94 3.83 -13.39
N HIS A 152 -11.09 3.40 -12.83
CA HIS A 152 -12.11 2.62 -13.53
C HIS A 152 -13.47 3.34 -13.58
N ILE A 153 -13.50 4.67 -13.41
CA ILE A 153 -14.74 5.44 -13.23
C ILE A 153 -15.71 5.35 -14.43
N LEU A 154 -15.17 5.18 -15.64
CA LEU A 154 -15.88 5.02 -16.91
C LEU A 154 -16.23 3.57 -17.25
N SER A 155 -15.84 2.62 -16.41
CA SER A 155 -16.15 1.20 -16.54
C SER A 155 -17.32 0.80 -15.65
N GLU A 156 -17.95 -0.32 -15.98
CA GLU A 156 -18.91 -0.95 -15.07
C GLU A 156 -18.16 -1.35 -13.79
N LEU A 157 -18.70 -0.97 -12.64
CA LEU A 157 -18.05 -1.12 -11.35
C LEU A 157 -19.03 -1.73 -10.36
N THR A 158 -18.69 -2.91 -9.87
CA THR A 158 -19.43 -3.61 -8.83
C THR A 158 -18.72 -3.53 -7.48
N LEU A 159 -19.46 -3.70 -6.39
CA LEU A 159 -18.85 -3.73 -5.05
C LEU A 159 -17.91 -4.93 -4.92
N GLU A 160 -18.25 -6.04 -5.57
CA GLU A 160 -17.50 -7.27 -5.62
C GLU A 160 -16.12 -7.07 -6.27
N GLU A 161 -16.05 -6.40 -7.42
CA GLU A 161 -14.78 -6.10 -8.09
C GLU A 161 -13.88 -5.20 -7.25
N ILE A 162 -14.45 -4.15 -6.64
CA ILE A 162 -13.69 -3.22 -5.80
C ILE A 162 -13.15 -3.96 -4.56
N ALA A 163 -13.98 -4.80 -3.95
CA ALA A 163 -13.59 -5.61 -2.79
C ALA A 163 -12.50 -6.62 -3.14
N GLN A 164 -12.58 -7.25 -4.32
CA GLN A 164 -11.56 -8.15 -4.84
C GLN A 164 -10.23 -7.41 -5.07
N ALA A 165 -10.25 -6.23 -5.69
CA ALA A 165 -9.06 -5.40 -5.87
C ALA A 165 -8.43 -4.99 -4.53
N CYS A 166 -9.25 -4.87 -3.48
CA CYS A 166 -8.81 -4.55 -2.12
C CYS A 166 -8.49 -5.78 -1.26
N TYR A 167 -8.62 -7.01 -1.80
CA TYR A 167 -8.42 -8.27 -1.08
C TYR A 167 -9.26 -8.42 0.20
N VAL A 168 -10.50 -7.92 0.19
CA VAL A 168 -11.44 -8.00 1.32
C VAL A 168 -12.81 -8.51 0.87
N SER A 169 -13.68 -8.85 1.82
CA SER A 169 -15.07 -9.19 1.49
C SER A 169 -15.89 -7.94 1.11
N PRO A 170 -16.90 -8.05 0.22
CA PRO A 170 -17.78 -6.95 -0.14
C PRO A 170 -18.49 -6.32 1.07
N SER A 171 -18.92 -7.16 2.02
CA SER A 171 -19.59 -6.71 3.24
C SER A 171 -18.66 -5.87 4.12
N TYR A 172 -17.41 -6.33 4.30
CA TYR A 172 -16.40 -5.58 5.06
C TYR A 172 -16.08 -4.24 4.39
N LEU A 173 -15.87 -4.24 3.08
CA LEU A 173 -15.61 -3.01 2.32
C LEU A 173 -16.77 -2.02 2.48
N SER A 174 -18.01 -2.46 2.27
CA SER A 174 -19.19 -1.58 2.37
C SER A 174 -19.32 -0.94 3.76
N HIS A 175 -19.13 -1.72 4.82
CA HIS A 175 -19.19 -1.22 6.19
C HIS A 175 -18.05 -0.22 6.47
N LEU A 176 -16.82 -0.57 6.10
CA LEU A 176 -15.65 0.26 6.34
C LEU A 176 -15.72 1.57 5.53
N PHE A 177 -16.14 1.50 4.27
CA PHE A 177 -16.26 2.66 3.39
C PHE A 177 -17.31 3.64 3.93
N LYS A 178 -18.47 3.13 4.38
CA LYS A 178 -19.48 4.00 5.00
C LYS A 178 -19.00 4.63 6.30
N LYS A 179 -18.23 3.89 7.11
CA LYS A 179 -17.66 4.35 8.38
C LYS A 179 -16.63 5.47 8.20
N GLU A 180 -15.73 5.33 7.23
CA GLU A 180 -14.61 6.25 7.03
C GLU A 180 -14.93 7.40 6.07
N VAL A 181 -15.60 7.11 4.96
CA VAL A 181 -15.94 8.09 3.91
C VAL A 181 -17.27 8.78 4.19
N GLY A 182 -18.13 8.20 5.04
CA GLY A 182 -19.47 8.73 5.35
C GLY A 182 -20.52 8.47 4.26
N LEU A 183 -20.14 7.93 3.11
CA LEU A 183 -20.99 7.63 1.95
C LEU A 183 -21.00 6.13 1.66
N SER A 184 -22.06 5.61 1.04
CA SER A 184 -21.98 4.26 0.46
C SER A 184 -21.09 4.27 -0.79
N VAL A 185 -20.51 3.13 -1.14
CA VAL A 185 -19.68 3.00 -2.36
C VAL A 185 -20.43 3.48 -3.61
N VAL A 186 -21.71 3.10 -3.76
CA VAL A 186 -22.57 3.53 -4.87
C VAL A 186 -22.83 5.04 -4.85
N GLN A 187 -23.02 5.65 -3.67
CA GLN A 187 -23.20 7.10 -3.57
C GLN A 187 -21.95 7.84 -4.03
N PHE A 188 -20.77 7.38 -3.58
CA PHE A 188 -19.47 7.93 -3.92
C PHE A 188 -19.19 7.82 -5.43
N ILE A 189 -19.41 6.65 -6.04
CA ILE A 189 -19.30 6.43 -7.50
C ILE A 189 -20.15 7.45 -8.27
N ASN A 190 -21.43 7.56 -7.90
CA ASN A 190 -22.36 8.44 -8.59
C ASN A 190 -22.00 9.92 -8.43
N GLU A 191 -21.53 10.33 -7.25
CA GLU A 191 -21.06 11.69 -6.99
C GLU A 191 -19.84 12.02 -7.87
N LYS A 192 -18.84 11.11 -7.93
CA LYS A 192 -17.64 11.30 -8.76
C LYS A 192 -17.95 11.32 -10.26
N ARG A 193 -18.82 10.43 -10.73
CA ARG A 193 -19.28 10.43 -12.12
C ARG A 193 -20.01 11.72 -12.49
N VAL A 194 -20.84 12.26 -11.59
CA VAL A 194 -21.49 13.56 -11.79
C VAL A 194 -20.47 14.69 -11.80
N GLU A 195 -19.47 14.66 -10.92
CA GLU A 195 -18.44 15.68 -10.89
C GLU A 195 -17.65 15.73 -12.21
N GLU A 196 -17.20 14.58 -12.70
CA GLU A 196 -16.45 14.49 -13.96
C GLU A 196 -17.31 14.79 -15.18
N SER A 197 -18.59 14.42 -15.17
CA SER A 197 -19.49 14.69 -16.29
C SER A 197 -19.76 16.17 -16.52
N LYS A 198 -19.59 17.03 -15.49
CA LYS A 198 -19.68 18.49 -15.63
C LYS A 198 -18.75 19.03 -16.71
N TYR A 199 -17.53 18.48 -16.83
CA TYR A 199 -16.58 18.89 -17.85
C TYR A 199 -17.16 18.70 -19.27
N PHE A 200 -17.75 17.53 -19.53
CA PHE A 200 -18.37 17.21 -20.82
C PHE A 200 -19.63 18.04 -21.09
N LEU A 201 -20.39 18.37 -20.04
CA LEU A 201 -21.56 19.23 -20.20
C LEU A 201 -21.19 20.64 -20.65
N LEU A 202 -20.04 21.16 -20.21
CA LEU A 202 -19.60 22.54 -20.46
C LEU A 202 -18.71 22.68 -21.70
N ASN A 203 -17.88 21.68 -21.98
CA ASN A 203 -16.81 21.81 -22.98
C ASN A 203 -17.08 21.03 -24.27
N THR A 204 -18.20 20.30 -24.37
CA THR A 204 -18.53 19.54 -25.58
C THR A 204 -20.00 19.68 -25.98
N SER A 205 -20.29 19.35 -27.23
CA SER A 205 -21.64 19.24 -27.78
C SER A 205 -22.27 17.84 -27.61
N THR A 206 -21.62 16.95 -26.86
CA THR A 206 -22.06 15.57 -26.64
C THR A 206 -23.48 15.53 -26.07
N SER A 207 -24.33 14.63 -26.55
CA SER A 207 -25.71 14.55 -26.06
C SER A 207 -25.74 14.13 -24.58
N ILE A 208 -26.78 14.54 -23.83
CA ILE A 208 -26.93 14.16 -22.42
C ILE A 208 -27.06 12.63 -22.29
N ALA A 209 -27.68 11.96 -23.27
CA ALA A 209 -27.78 10.51 -23.34
C ALA A 209 -26.40 9.84 -23.48
N ASP A 210 -25.54 10.37 -24.35
CA ASP A 210 -24.20 9.82 -24.58
C ASP A 210 -23.29 10.07 -23.37
N ILE A 211 -23.39 11.22 -22.71
CA ILE A 211 -22.69 11.49 -21.45
C ILE A 211 -23.15 10.49 -20.38
N ALA A 212 -24.46 10.26 -20.24
CA ALA A 212 -24.98 9.29 -19.28
C ALA A 212 -24.39 7.88 -19.53
N ARG A 213 -24.32 7.46 -20.80
CA ARG A 213 -23.74 6.16 -21.19
C ARG A 213 -22.25 6.10 -20.93
N LEU A 214 -21.50 7.15 -21.26
CA LEU A 214 -20.06 7.26 -21.04
C LEU A 214 -19.71 7.08 -19.56
N PHE A 215 -20.49 7.70 -18.67
CA PHE A 215 -20.34 7.56 -17.22
C PHE A 215 -21.13 6.38 -16.64
N GLN A 216 -21.49 5.38 -17.46
CA GLN A 216 -22.08 4.12 -17.03
C GLN A 216 -23.34 4.27 -16.17
N PHE A 217 -24.16 5.28 -16.47
CA PHE A 217 -25.53 5.35 -15.97
C PHE A 217 -26.45 4.51 -16.86
N CYS A 218 -27.35 3.75 -16.24
CA CYS A 218 -28.26 2.84 -16.96
C CYS A 218 -29.16 3.55 -17.97
N ASN A 219 -29.49 4.82 -17.75
CA ASN A 219 -30.21 5.67 -18.69
C ASN A 219 -30.08 7.16 -18.35
N GLN A 220 -30.46 8.01 -19.31
CA GLN A 220 -30.43 9.47 -19.18
C GLN A 220 -31.31 9.99 -18.03
N SER A 221 -32.47 9.39 -17.77
CA SER A 221 -33.41 9.83 -16.74
C SER A 221 -32.82 9.65 -15.33
N TYR A 222 -32.17 8.51 -15.10
CA TYR A 222 -31.46 8.23 -13.85
C TYR A 222 -30.28 9.18 -13.68
N TYR A 223 -29.45 9.35 -14.71
CA TYR A 223 -28.37 10.34 -14.70
C TYR A 223 -28.86 11.75 -14.36
N THR A 224 -29.94 12.21 -14.99
CA THR A 224 -30.53 13.52 -14.75
C THR A 224 -30.98 13.70 -13.30
N SER A 225 -31.58 12.66 -12.72
CA SER A 225 -32.06 12.66 -11.32
C SER A 225 -30.89 12.72 -10.33
N VAL A 226 -29.85 11.92 -10.58
CA VAL A 226 -28.62 11.89 -9.77
C VAL A 226 -27.86 13.20 -9.88
N PHE A 227 -27.70 13.73 -11.10
CA PHE A 227 -27.05 15.02 -11.33
C PHE A 227 -27.78 16.16 -10.61
N LYS A 228 -29.12 16.21 -10.72
CA LYS A 228 -29.93 17.20 -10.01
C LYS A 228 -29.80 17.08 -8.49
N LYS A 229 -29.70 15.86 -7.96
CA LYS A 229 -29.51 15.63 -6.52
C LYS A 229 -28.19 16.22 -6.00
N TYR A 230 -27.10 16.12 -6.74
CA TYR A 230 -25.78 16.58 -6.30
C TYR A 230 -25.50 18.03 -6.68
N VAL A 231 -26.03 18.51 -7.81
CA VAL A 231 -25.72 19.83 -8.39
C VAL A 231 -26.88 20.83 -8.23
N ASN A 232 -28.05 20.38 -7.75
CA ASN A 232 -29.29 21.18 -7.65
C ASN A 232 -29.84 21.74 -8.97
N GLN A 233 -29.32 21.29 -10.12
CA GLN A 233 -29.73 21.68 -11.46
C GLN A 233 -29.78 20.46 -12.37
N THR A 234 -30.60 20.47 -13.41
CA THR A 234 -30.54 19.39 -14.42
C THR A 234 -29.29 19.53 -15.29
N PRO A 235 -28.77 18.45 -15.91
CA PRO A 235 -27.62 18.53 -16.82
C PRO A 235 -27.84 19.54 -17.96
N LYS A 236 -29.08 19.65 -18.46
CA LYS A 236 -29.47 20.61 -19.48
C LYS A 236 -29.36 22.05 -18.97
N GLN A 237 -29.96 22.35 -17.81
CA GLN A 237 -29.85 23.66 -17.18
C GLN A 237 -28.40 24.03 -16.87
N TYR A 238 -27.60 23.07 -16.42
CA TYR A 238 -26.17 23.29 -16.12
C TYR A 238 -25.37 23.66 -17.38
N ARG A 239 -25.64 22.98 -18.51
CA ARG A 239 -25.06 23.32 -19.82
C ARG A 239 -25.48 24.70 -20.31
N GLU A 240 -26.77 25.02 -20.18
CA GLU A 240 -27.32 26.30 -20.65
C GLU A 240 -26.87 27.48 -19.78
N ALA A 241 -26.70 27.28 -18.47
CA ALA A 241 -26.32 28.35 -17.53
C ALA A 241 -24.90 28.90 -17.74
N MET A 242 -24.02 28.16 -18.42
CA MET A 242 -22.64 28.55 -18.72
C MET A 242 -22.41 28.82 -20.22
N ALA A 243 -23.43 28.61 -21.05
CA ALA A 243 -23.44 29.01 -22.44
C ALA A 243 -24.13 30.39 -22.55
N THR A 244 -23.37 31.41 -22.99
CA THR A 244 -23.77 32.82 -23.32
C THR A 244 -23.79 33.83 -22.14
N PRO A 245 -23.19 35.04 -22.29
CA PRO A 245 -23.22 35.85 -23.51
C PRO A 245 -21.87 36.03 -24.22
N THR A 246 -21.70 35.38 -25.37
CA THR A 246 -20.81 35.91 -26.41
C THR A 246 -21.48 37.17 -26.95
N LEU A 247 -20.77 38.30 -26.84
CA LEU A 247 -21.21 39.63 -27.26
C LEU A 247 -21.75 39.59 -28.70
N LYS A 248 -22.98 40.08 -28.89
CA LYS A 248 -23.38 40.61 -30.19
C LYS A 248 -22.58 41.89 -30.39
N GLU A 249 -21.54 41.82 -31.22
CA GLU A 249 -20.97 43.04 -31.79
C GLU A 249 -22.02 43.67 -32.70
N CYS A 250 -22.37 44.92 -32.39
CA CYS A 250 -23.13 45.83 -33.23
C CYS A 250 -22.25 46.39 -34.35
#